data_AF-A0A950U2T8-F1
#
_entry.id   AF-A0A950U2T8-F1
#
_cell.length_a   1.000
_cell.length_b   1.000
_cell.length_c   1.000
_cell.angle_alpha   90.00
_cell.angle_beta   90.00
_cell.angle_gamma   90.00
#
_symmetry.space_group_name_H-M   'P 1'
#
loop_
_entity.id
_entity.type
_entity.pdbx_description
1 polymer ?
#
loop_
_entity_poly.entity_id
_entity_poly.type
_entity_poly.pdbx_seq_one_letter_code
_entity_poly.pdbx_strand_id
1 'polypeptide(L)' 'MLELALKHRGDAYRVVYALQIGADIWVIHAFQKKSKSGIATPKAEIDLIRERVKRLKEALR' A
#
# COMPACT_ATOMS: atom_id res chain seq x y z
N MET A 1 2.41 0.92 -9.85
CA MET A 1 2.05 0.79 -8.44
C MET A 1 3.03 1.64 -7.66
N LEU A 2 2.53 2.68 -7.01
CA LEU A 2 3.34 3.62 -6.26
C LEU A 2 3.27 3.25 -4.79
N GLU A 3 4.43 3.12 -4.15
CA GLU A 3 4.56 2.96 -2.69
C GLU A 3 4.99 4.30 -2.10
N LEU A 4 4.18 4.86 -1.20
CA LEU A 4 4.50 6.10 -0.48
C LEU A 4 4.73 5.78 0.99
N ALA A 5 5.96 5.97 1.46
CA ALA A 5 6.32 5.83 2.88
C ALA A 5 6.40 7.22 3.52
N LEU A 6 5.38 7.61 4.27
CA LEU A 6 5.35 8.89 5.00
C LEU A 6 5.88 8.69 6.42
N LYS A 7 6.93 9.44 6.77
CA LYS A 7 7.48 9.48 8.14
C LYS A 7 6.71 10.51 8.95
N HIS A 8 5.90 10.08 9.92
CA HIS A 8 5.26 10.99 10.86
C HIS A 8 6.15 11.21 12.09
N ARG A 9 6.13 12.42 12.67
CA ARG A 9 7.03 12.81 13.76
C ARG A 9 6.59 12.09 15.06
N GLY A 10 7.25 10.99 15.38
CA GLY A 10 7.08 10.26 16.65
C GLY A 10 6.50 8.86 16.50
N ASP A 11 5.74 8.58 15.45
CA ASP A 11 5.09 7.29 15.26
C ASP A 11 5.18 6.79 13.80
N ALA A 12 5.17 5.47 13.69
CA ALA A 12 5.35 4.57 12.55
C ALA A 12 5.11 5.11 11.12
N TYR A 13 5.95 4.65 10.18
CA TYR A 13 5.82 4.95 8.75
C TYR A 13 4.45 4.53 8.23
N ARG A 14 3.73 5.42 7.56
CA ARG A 14 2.50 5.06 6.85
C ARG A 14 2.89 4.69 5.43
N VAL A 15 2.72 3.42 5.07
CA VAL A 15 2.97 2.92 3.71
C VAL A 15 1.64 2.90 2.98
N VAL A 16 1.58 3.60 1.85
CA VAL A 16 0.39 3.71 1.01
C VAL A 16 0.69 3.12 -0.36
N TYR A 17 -0.15 2.18 -0.79
CA TYR A 17 -0.12 1.61 -2.13
C TYR A 17 -1.18 2.25 -2.99
N ALA A 18 -0.74 2.97 -4.01
CA ALA A 18 -1.60 3.64 -4.96
C ALA A 18 -1.44 3.04 -6.37
N LEU A 19 -2.55 2.99 -7.09
CA LEU A 19 -2.60 2.65 -8.50
C LEU A 19 -3.24 3.81 -9.26
N GLN A 20 -2.52 4.34 -10.24
CA GLN A 20 -3.07 5.32 -11.15
C GLN A 20 -3.78 4.57 -12.29
N ILE A 21 -5.04 4.93 -12.53
CA ILE A 21 -5.88 4.36 -13.59
C ILE A 21 -6.50 5.53 -14.33
N GLY A 22 -6.03 5.78 -15.56
CA GLY A 22 -6.42 6.97 -16.31
C GLY A 22 -5.98 8.25 -15.58
N ALA A 23 -6.94 9.13 -15.30
CA ALA A 23 -6.72 10.39 -14.57
C ALA A 23 -6.81 10.22 -13.04
N ASP A 24 -7.31 9.08 -12.55
CA ASP A 24 -7.63 8.87 -11.14
C ASP A 24 -6.54 8.08 -10.40
N ILE A 25 -6.29 8.46 -9.15
CA ILE A 25 -5.37 7.74 -8.24
C ILE A 25 -6.18 6.97 -7.21
N TRP A 26 -6.07 5.64 -7.26
CA TRP A 26 -6.73 4.73 -6.34
C TRP A 26 -5.79 4.31 -5.22
N VAL A 27 -6.14 4.65 -3.99
CA VAL A 27 -5.43 4.15 -2.81
C VAL A 27 -5.99 2.78 -2.43
N ILE A 28 -5.19 1.74 -2.65
CA ILE A 28 -5.59 0.34 -2.48
C ILE A 28 -5.37 -0.14 -1.05
N HIS A 29 -4.29 0.32 -0.44
CA HIS A 29 -3.92 -0.10 0.91
C HIS A 29 -3.09 0.98 1.59
N ALA A 30 -3.35 1.22 2.87
CA ALA A 30 -2.58 2.12 3.70
C ALA A 30 -2.41 1.49 5.08
N PHE A 31 -1.17 1.23 5.49
CA PHE A 31 -0.89 0.62 6.78
C PHE A 31 0.19 1.38 7.56
N GLN A 32 0.12 1.27 8.87
CA GLN A 32 1.09 1.87 9.77
C GLN A 32 2.15 0.82 10.14
N LYS A 33 3.40 1.05 9.75
CA LYS A 33 4.53 0.17 9.99
C LYS A 33 5.03 0.34 11.43
N LYS A 34 4.46 -0.44 12.36
CA LYS A 34 4.76 -0.36 13.81
C LYS A 34 6.16 -0.81 14.23
N SER A 35 6.93 -1.52 13.37
CA SER A 35 8.25 -2.04 13.75
C SER A 35 9.40 -1.34 13.02
N LYS A 36 10.39 -0.85 13.79
CA LYS A 36 11.63 -0.22 13.28
C LYS A 36 12.65 -1.24 12.74
N SER A 37 12.47 -2.53 13.03
CA SER A 37 13.51 -3.56 12.79
C SER A 37 13.46 -4.26 11.43
N GLY A 38 12.37 -4.13 10.67
CA GLY A 38 12.23 -4.81 9.38
C GLY A 38 12.01 -3.81 8.27
N ILE A 39 13.04 -3.51 7.47
CA ILE A 39 12.88 -2.68 6.25
C ILE A 39 11.93 -3.40 5.27
N ALA A 40 11.94 -4.74 5.29
CA ALA A 40 11.07 -5.59 4.48
C ALA A 40 9.59 -5.44 4.85
N THR A 41 8.77 -5.18 3.85
CA THR A 41 7.31 -5.30 3.93
C THR A 41 6.96 -6.77 4.24
N PRO A 42 6.12 -7.05 5.25
CA PRO A 42 5.70 -8.42 5.54
C PRO A 42 5.09 -9.08 4.31
N LYS A 43 5.43 -10.35 4.05
CA LYS A 43 4.90 -11.09 2.90
C LYS A 43 3.37 -11.14 2.88
N ALA A 44 2.73 -11.16 4.05
CA ALA A 44 1.27 -11.10 4.20
C ALA A 44 0.69 -9.79 3.64
N GLU A 45 1.34 -8.64 3.87
CA GLU A 45 0.89 -7.36 3.32
C GLU A 45 1.03 -7.35 1.80
N ILE A 46 2.16 -7.86 1.27
CA ILE A 46 2.39 -7.97 -0.18
C ILE A 46 1.30 -8.82 -0.85
N ASP A 47 0.95 -9.95 -0.23
CA ASP A 47 -0.09 -10.84 -0.74
C ASP A 47 -1.47 -10.18 -0.73
N LEU A 48 -1.81 -9.48 0.37
CA LEU A 48 -3.05 -8.73 0.52
C LEU A 48 -3.19 -7.64 -0.56
N ILE A 49 -2.11 -6.92 -0.86
CA ILE A 49 -2.13 -5.88 -1.88
C ILE A 49 -2.31 -6.48 -3.27
N ARG A 50 -1.66 -7.62 -3.56
CA ARG A 50 -1.84 -8.32 -4.85
C ARG A 50 -3.30 -8.76 -5.04
N GLU A 51 -3.91 -9.33 -4.01
CA GLU A 51 -5.33 -9.69 -4.04
C GLU A 51 -6.22 -8.47 -4.29
N ARG A 52 -5.98 -7.37 -3.56
CA ARG A 52 -6.77 -6.13 -3.71
C ARG A 52 -6.61 -5.49 -5.09
N VAL A 53 -5.40 -5.48 -5.65
CA VAL A 53 -5.15 -5.00 -7.02
C VAL A 53 -5.91 -5.85 -8.03
N LYS A 54 -5.91 -7.18 -7.87
CA LYS A 54 -6.65 -8.08 -8.75
C LYS A 54 -8.15 -7.79 -8.71
N ARG A 55 -8.74 -7.70 -7.50
CA ARG A 55 -10.15 -7.34 -7.33
C ARG A 55 -10.48 -5.97 -7.90
N LEU A 56 -9.62 -4.98 -7.70
CA LEU A 56 -9.83 -3.64 -8.25
C LEU A 56 -9.84 -3.64 -9.78
N LYS A 57 -8.93 -4.41 -10.42
CA LYS A 57 -8.92 -4.56 -11.88
C LYS A 57 -10.15 -5.29 -12.40
N GLU A 58 -10.67 -6.27 -11.67
CA GLU A 58 -11.90 -6.97 -12.03
C GLU A 58 -13.13 -6.07 -11.88
N ALA A 59 -13.17 -5.22 -10.85
CA ALA A 59 -14.27 -4.28 -10.62
C ALA A 59 -14.30 -3.08 -11.60
N LEU A 60 -13.16 -2.76 -12.22
CA LEU A 60 -13.02 -1.68 -13.20
C LEU A 60 -13.16 -2.17 -14.66
N ARG A 61 -13.52 -3.44 -14.85
CA ARG A 61 -13.82 -4.03 -16.15
C ARG A 61 -15.31 -3.98 -16.42
#